data_AF-A0A0F0H9F2-F1
#
_entry.id   AF-A0A0F0H9F2-F1
#
_cell.length_a   1.000
_cell.length_b   1.000
_cell.length_c   1.000
_cell.angle_alpha   90.00
_cell.angle_beta   90.00
_cell.angle_gamma   90.00
#
_symmetry.space_group_name_H-M   'P 1'
#
loop_
_entity.id
_entity.type
_entity.pdbx_description
1 polymer ?
#
loop_
_entity_poly.entity_id
_entity_poly.type
_entity_poly.pdbx_seq_one_letter_code
_entity_poly.pdbx_strand_id
1 'polypeptide(L)'
;MLMRLAIVLAALPVALILHLESDTVAPLVIVAALTVVSVLMPGSAGPALLIGYAALAMAFGDGHPLRLGVWLMIPALHLVHVTSALAAVVPVKTKIELAALKAPARRFAIVQAISFGVAAFAAFIPSGPDLGLVELLGLGSLTVVIAVVALRI
;
A
#
# COMPACT_ATOMS: atom_id res chain seq x y z
N MET A 1 12.04 -15.85 -10.79
CA MET A 1 10.83 -15.43 -11.53
C MET A 1 9.57 -15.42 -10.66
N LEU A 2 9.35 -16.43 -9.82
CA LEU A 2 8.18 -16.54 -8.93
C LEU A 2 7.89 -15.26 -8.13
N MET A 3 8.90 -14.65 -7.51
CA MET A 3 8.73 -13.42 -6.71
C MET A 3 8.30 -12.21 -7.54
N ARG A 4 8.74 -12.13 -8.80
CA ARG A 4 8.32 -11.05 -9.72
C ARG A 4 6.88 -11.21 -10.15
N LEU A 5 6.43 -12.45 -10.36
CA LEU A 5 5.02 -12.76 -10.58
C LEU A 5 4.16 -12.42 -9.37
N ALA A 6 4.66 -12.67 -8.15
CA ALA A 6 3.96 -12.32 -6.92
C ALA A 6 3.69 -10.80 -6.80
N ILE A 7 4.60 -9.94 -7.27
CA ILE A 7 4.37 -8.48 -7.34
C ILE A 7 3.19 -8.17 -8.26
N VAL A 8 3.14 -8.78 -9.45
CA VAL A 8 2.03 -8.59 -10.40
C VAL A 8 0.71 -9.01 -9.78
N LEU A 9 0.67 -10.21 -9.18
CA LEU A 9 -0.54 -10.72 -8.54
C LEU A 9 -0.99 -9.86 -7.36
N ALA A 10 -0.05 -9.29 -6.59
CA ALA A 10 -0.36 -8.37 -5.51
C ALA A 10 -0.89 -7.00 -6.01
N ALA A 11 -0.46 -6.55 -7.18
CA ALA A 11 -0.89 -5.29 -7.77
C ALA A 11 -2.26 -5.37 -8.49
N LEU A 12 -2.69 -6.56 -8.92
CA LEU A 12 -4.01 -6.75 -9.54
C LEU A 12 -5.18 -6.25 -8.70
N PRO A 13 -5.33 -6.61 -7.40
CA PRO A 13 -6.41 -6.07 -6.57
C PRO A 13 -6.28 -4.55 -6.39
N VAL A 14 -5.08 -3.98 -6.34
CA VAL A 14 -4.87 -2.53 -6.27
C VAL A 14 -5.45 -1.85 -7.52
N ALA A 15 -5.08 -2.35 -8.70
CA ALA A 15 -5.57 -1.85 -9.98
C ALA A 15 -7.10 -1.96 -10.07
N LEU A 16 -7.66 -3.10 -9.67
CA LEU A 16 -9.10 -3.34 -9.71
C LEU A 16 -9.86 -2.40 -8.77
N ILE A 17 -9.43 -2.27 -7.52
CA ILE A 17 -10.09 -1.39 -6.54
C ILE A 17 -10.06 0.05 -7.05
N LEU A 18 -8.90 0.55 -7.46
CA LEU A 18 -8.78 1.94 -7.94
C LEU A 18 -9.61 2.18 -9.21
N HIS A 19 -9.72 1.18 -10.10
CA HIS A 19 -10.56 1.31 -11.28
C HIS A 19 -12.05 1.38 -10.91
N LEU A 20 -12.50 0.52 -9.99
CA LEU A 20 -13.90 0.50 -9.54
C LEU A 20 -14.30 1.77 -8.75
N GLU A 21 -13.32 2.43 -8.13
CA GLU A 21 -13.50 3.69 -7.38
C GLU A 21 -13.29 4.94 -8.26
N SER A 22 -13.12 4.79 -9.58
CA SER A 22 -12.83 5.90 -10.49
C SER A 22 -13.69 5.84 -11.77
N ASP A 23 -14.05 7.00 -12.30
CA ASP A 23 -14.79 7.10 -13.58
C ASP A 23 -13.88 6.99 -14.82
N THR A 24 -12.59 6.73 -14.64
CA THR A 24 -11.60 6.75 -15.73
C THR A 24 -10.75 5.48 -15.77
N VAL A 25 -10.11 5.24 -16.91
CA VAL A 25 -9.15 4.14 -17.06
C VAL A 25 -7.75 4.49 -16.51
N ALA A 26 -7.54 5.75 -16.10
CA ALA A 26 -6.21 6.25 -15.71
C ALA A 26 -5.55 5.44 -14.58
N PRO A 27 -6.26 4.98 -13.52
CA PRO A 27 -5.63 4.19 -12.47
C PRO A 27 -5.07 2.86 -12.97
N LEU A 28 -5.73 2.20 -13.93
CA LEU A 28 -5.22 0.96 -14.52
C LEU A 28 -3.88 1.20 -15.22
N VAL A 29 -3.78 2.27 -16.00
CA VAL A 29 -2.55 2.63 -16.73
C VAL A 29 -1.42 2.97 -15.76
N ILE A 30 -1.70 3.79 -14.74
CA ILE A 30 -0.70 4.21 -13.75
C ILE A 30 -0.21 3.01 -12.92
N VAL A 31 -1.13 2.20 -12.39
CA VAL A 31 -0.76 1.01 -11.62
C VAL A 31 -0.01 0.01 -12.50
N ALA A 32 -0.41 -0.20 -13.75
CA ALA A 32 0.31 -1.08 -14.66
C ALA A 32 1.75 -0.60 -14.89
N ALA A 33 1.95 0.69 -15.17
CA ALA A 33 3.28 1.26 -15.37
C ALA A 33 4.16 1.12 -14.11
N LEU A 34 3.64 1.48 -12.93
CA LEU A 34 4.37 1.35 -11.66
C LEU A 34 4.62 -0.11 -11.26
N THR A 35 3.71 -1.02 -11.61
CA THR A 35 3.90 -2.46 -11.43
C THR A 35 5.03 -2.97 -12.31
N VAL A 36 5.09 -2.55 -13.58
CA VAL A 36 6.20 -2.90 -14.49
C VAL A 36 7.53 -2.43 -13.91
N VAL A 37 7.61 -1.18 -13.42
CA VAL A 37 8.83 -0.67 -12.76
C VAL A 37 9.19 -1.51 -11.54
N SER A 38 8.23 -1.82 -10.67
CA SER A 38 8.41 -2.65 -9.48
C SER A 38 8.86 -4.08 -9.82
N VAL A 39 8.33 -4.65 -10.89
CA VAL A 39 8.70 -5.99 -11.37
C VAL A 39 10.11 -6.00 -11.93
N LEU A 40 10.50 -4.99 -12.70
CA LEU A 40 11.82 -4.90 -13.33
C LEU A 40 12.91 -4.54 -12.31
N MET A 41 12.61 -3.62 -11.39
CA MET A 41 13.50 -3.07 -10.38
C MET A 41 12.84 -3.10 -8.98
N PRO A 42 12.75 -4.27 -8.31
CA PRO A 42 12.01 -4.40 -7.05
C PRO A 42 12.59 -3.59 -5.88
N GLY A 43 13.88 -3.28 -5.91
CA GLY A 43 14.55 -2.43 -4.92
C GLY A 43 14.53 -0.93 -5.26
N SER A 44 13.76 -0.51 -6.27
CA SER A 44 13.63 0.91 -6.66
C SER A 44 12.54 1.62 -5.85
N ALA A 45 12.31 2.90 -6.18
CA ALA A 45 11.17 3.66 -5.66
C ALA A 45 9.80 3.21 -6.22
N GLY A 46 9.77 2.34 -7.24
CA GLY A 46 8.54 1.90 -7.92
C GLY A 46 7.43 1.40 -6.97
N PRO A 47 7.71 0.45 -6.06
CA PRO A 47 6.71 -0.03 -5.10
C PRO A 47 6.21 1.08 -4.17
N ALA A 48 7.10 1.96 -3.72
CA ALA A 48 6.74 3.10 -2.86
C ALA A 48 5.85 4.11 -3.60
N LEU A 49 6.14 4.41 -4.87
CA LEU A 49 5.31 5.26 -5.71
C LEU A 49 3.94 4.65 -5.98
N LEU A 50 3.84 3.33 -6.17
CA LEU A 50 2.56 2.63 -6.31
C LEU A 50 1.72 2.77 -5.05
N ILE A 51 2.33 2.55 -3.88
CA ILE A 51 1.67 2.71 -2.58
C ILE A 51 1.23 4.16 -2.37
N GLY A 52 2.11 5.12 -2.63
CA GLY A 52 1.81 6.54 -2.50
C GLY A 52 0.68 6.98 -3.41
N TYR A 53 0.70 6.56 -4.68
CA TYR A 53 -0.38 6.84 -5.63
C TYR A 53 -1.71 6.27 -5.15
N ALA A 54 -1.76 4.99 -4.77
CA ALA A 54 -2.98 4.36 -4.30
C ALA A 54 -3.51 5.01 -3.01
N ALA A 55 -2.62 5.37 -2.07
CA ALA A 55 -3.00 6.08 -0.86
C ALA A 55 -3.60 7.46 -1.16
N LEU A 56 -2.97 8.24 -2.05
CA LEU A 56 -3.48 9.54 -2.48
C LEU A 56 -4.82 9.40 -3.19
N ALA A 57 -4.95 8.49 -4.15
CA ALA A 57 -6.18 8.25 -4.88
C ALA A 57 -7.34 7.86 -3.96
N MET A 58 -7.09 7.01 -2.96
CA MET A 58 -8.13 6.60 -1.99
C MET A 58 -8.48 7.70 -1.00
N ALA A 59 -7.51 8.53 -0.59
CA ALA A 59 -7.70 9.60 0.37
C ALA A 59 -8.42 10.82 -0.22
N PHE A 60 -8.15 11.14 -1.48
CA PHE A 60 -8.80 12.24 -2.21
C PHE A 60 -10.00 11.80 -3.06
N GLY A 61 -10.26 10.49 -3.13
CA GLY A 61 -11.47 9.96 -3.76
C GLY A 61 -12.68 10.18 -2.87
N ASP A 62 -13.85 10.26 -3.51
CA ASP A 62 -15.11 10.41 -2.79
C ASP A 62 -15.45 9.17 -1.95
N GLY A 63 -16.20 9.38 -0.87
CA GLY A 63 -16.79 8.31 -0.06
C GLY A 63 -16.24 8.16 1.35
N HIS A 64 -16.86 7.26 2.11
CA HIS A 64 -16.53 7.06 3.52
C HIS A 64 -15.11 6.50 3.70
N PRO A 65 -14.31 6.98 4.69
CA PRO A 65 -12.95 6.51 4.91
C PRO A 65 -12.87 5.02 5.30
N LEU A 66 -13.97 4.44 5.79
CA LEU A 66 -14.09 3.02 6.14
C LEU A 66 -14.76 2.17 5.05
N ARG A 67 -14.89 2.66 3.83
CA ARG A 67 -15.45 1.85 2.73
C ARG A 67 -14.60 0.61 2.46
N LEU A 68 -15.23 -0.44 1.94
CA LEU A 68 -14.58 -1.74 1.73
C LEU A 68 -13.31 -1.64 0.87
N GLY A 69 -13.29 -0.76 -0.12
CA GLY A 69 -12.12 -0.50 -0.97
C GLY A 69 -10.87 -0.14 -0.15
N VAL A 70 -11.00 0.71 0.88
CA VAL A 70 -9.87 1.11 1.75
C VAL A 70 -9.36 -0.10 2.54
N TRP A 71 -10.26 -0.88 3.13
CA TRP A 71 -9.90 -2.08 3.89
C TRP A 71 -9.17 -3.12 3.06
N LEU A 72 -9.58 -3.33 1.82
CA LEU A 72 -8.92 -4.26 0.90
C LEU A 72 -7.59 -3.70 0.35
N MET A 73 -7.48 -2.37 0.25
CA MET A 73 -6.27 -1.71 -0.23
C MET A 73 -5.09 -1.89 0.73
N ILE A 74 -5.31 -1.84 2.05
CA ILE A 74 -4.24 -1.99 3.06
C ILE A 74 -3.43 -3.29 2.87
N PRO A 75 -4.04 -4.50 2.88
CA PRO A 75 -3.29 -5.74 2.68
C PRO A 75 -2.74 -5.87 1.26
N ALA A 76 -3.43 -5.36 0.24
CA ALA A 76 -2.95 -5.41 -1.14
C ALA A 76 -1.64 -4.62 -1.31
N LEU A 77 -1.59 -3.39 -0.81
CA LEU A 77 -0.40 -2.53 -0.86
C LEU A 77 0.74 -3.09 0.00
N HIS A 78 0.43 -3.63 1.19
CA HIS A 78 1.45 -4.27 2.02
C HIS A 78 2.02 -5.51 1.32
N LEU A 79 1.20 -6.27 0.59
CA LEU A 79 1.65 -7.42 -0.19
C LEU A 79 2.56 -6.99 -1.35
N VAL A 80 2.26 -5.88 -2.04
CA VAL A 80 3.16 -5.29 -3.05
C VAL A 80 4.51 -4.92 -2.44
N HIS A 81 4.51 -4.28 -1.27
CA HIS A 81 5.73 -3.93 -0.55
C HIS A 81 6.58 -5.17 -0.22
N VAL A 82 5.98 -6.18 0.44
CA VAL A 82 6.69 -7.38 0.89
C VAL A 82 7.19 -8.22 -0.28
N THR A 83 6.38 -8.40 -1.32
CA THR A 83 6.79 -9.17 -2.51
C THR A 83 7.92 -8.47 -3.26
N SER A 84 7.91 -7.14 -3.32
CA SER A 84 9.00 -6.35 -3.92
C SER A 84 10.28 -6.43 -3.09
N ALA A 85 10.19 -6.28 -1.77
CA ALA A 85 11.34 -6.40 -0.86
C ALA A 85 11.98 -7.78 -0.96
N LEU A 86 11.17 -8.85 -0.96
CA LEU A 86 11.67 -10.21 -1.14
C LEU A 86 12.27 -10.42 -2.54
N ALA A 87 11.65 -9.87 -3.60
CA ALA A 87 12.20 -9.96 -4.95
C ALA A 87 13.50 -9.18 -5.13
N ALA A 88 13.76 -8.15 -4.31
CA ALA A 88 15.00 -7.39 -4.33
C ALA A 88 16.18 -8.15 -3.71
N VAL A 89 15.93 -8.97 -2.69
CA VAL A 89 16.99 -9.69 -1.95
C VAL A 89 17.16 -11.15 -2.37
N VAL A 90 16.13 -11.78 -2.93
CA VAL A 90 16.19 -13.20 -3.34
C VAL A 90 16.67 -13.33 -4.78
N PRO A 91 17.77 -14.07 -5.04
CA PRO A 91 18.24 -14.32 -6.40
C PRO A 91 17.18 -14.98 -7.30
N VAL A 92 17.16 -14.61 -8.58
CA VAL A 92 16.09 -14.99 -9.52
C VAL A 92 15.90 -16.51 -9.67
N LYS A 93 16.99 -17.27 -9.52
CA LYS A 93 17.05 -18.74 -9.68
C LYS A 93 16.85 -19.51 -8.38
N THR A 94 16.69 -18.82 -7.24
CA THR A 94 16.48 -19.48 -5.95
C THR A 94 15.13 -20.16 -5.93
N LYS A 95 15.12 -21.44 -5.55
CA LYS A 95 13.90 -22.17 -5.20
C LYS A 95 13.52 -21.79 -3.78
N ILE A 96 12.30 -21.30 -3.60
CA ILE A 96 11.78 -20.91 -2.29
C ILE A 96 10.85 -22.03 -1.81
N GLU A 97 11.25 -22.71 -0.75
CA GLU A 97 10.38 -23.65 -0.04
C GLU A 97 9.27 -22.89 0.67
N LEU A 98 8.02 -23.38 0.60
CA LEU A 98 6.88 -22.74 1.28
C LEU A 98 7.11 -22.58 2.78
N ALA A 99 7.87 -23.49 3.40
CA ALA A 99 8.24 -23.40 4.80
C ALA A 99 9.04 -22.13 5.13
N ALA A 100 9.84 -21.61 4.20
CA ALA A 100 10.60 -20.38 4.37
C ALA A 100 9.70 -19.13 4.42
N LEU A 101 8.47 -19.22 3.89
CA LEU A 101 7.50 -18.12 3.90
C LEU A 101 6.71 -18.03 5.22
N LYS A 102 6.81 -19.01 6.13
CA LYS A 102 6.05 -19.00 7.40
C LYS A 102 6.35 -17.78 8.27
N ALA A 103 7.63 -17.45 8.45
CA ALA A 103 8.02 -16.30 9.26
C ALA A 103 7.61 -14.96 8.62
N PRO A 104 7.86 -14.72 7.31
CA PRO A 104 7.31 -13.56 6.60
C PRO A 104 5.78 -13.47 6.66
N ALA A 105 5.06 -14.58 6.44
CA ALA A 105 3.60 -14.61 6.48
C ALA A 105 3.06 -14.28 7.88
N ARG A 106 3.70 -14.77 8.94
CA ARG A 106 3.34 -14.40 10.32
C ARG A 106 3.54 -12.91 10.58
N ARG A 107 4.66 -12.33 10.14
CA ARG A 107 4.91 -10.89 10.28
C ARG A 107 3.90 -10.08 9.48
N PHE A 108 3.60 -10.49 8.25
CA PHE A 108 2.56 -9.89 7.43
C PHE A 108 1.22 -9.88 8.16
N ALA A 109 0.79 -11.01 8.71
CA ALA A 109 -0.47 -11.12 9.44
C ALA A 109 -0.52 -10.23 10.70
N ILE A 110 0.57 -10.18 11.48
CA ILE A 110 0.66 -9.32 12.67
C ILE A 110 0.56 -7.85 12.28
N VAL A 111 1.36 -7.41 11.32
CA VAL A 111 1.33 -6.02 10.83
C VAL A 111 -0.06 -5.70 10.28
N GLN A 112 -0.68 -6.62 9.54
CA GLN A 112 -2.01 -6.42 8.99
C GLN A 112 -3.07 -6.28 10.09
N ALA A 113 -3.01 -7.10 11.13
CA ALA A 113 -3.92 -6.98 12.28
C ALA A 113 -3.75 -5.64 13.01
N ILE A 114 -2.50 -5.19 13.21
CA ILE A 114 -2.22 -3.87 13.81
C ILE A 114 -2.72 -2.74 12.91
N SER A 115 -2.42 -2.78 11.61
CA SER A 115 -2.87 -1.78 10.63
C SER A 115 -4.39 -1.71 10.54
N PHE A 116 -5.07 -2.85 10.63
CA PHE A 116 -6.53 -2.89 10.70
C PHE A 116 -7.06 -2.32 12.02
N GLY A 117 -6.40 -2.58 13.15
CA GLY A 117 -6.75 -1.93 14.42
C GLY A 117 -6.61 -0.40 14.35
N VAL A 118 -5.53 0.10 13.73
CA VAL A 118 -5.32 1.54 13.51
C VAL A 118 -6.34 2.12 12.53
N ALA A 119 -6.63 1.43 11.42
CA ALA A 119 -7.64 1.87 10.46
C ALA A 119 -9.05 1.86 11.06
N ALA A 120 -9.39 0.86 11.90
CA ALA A 120 -10.65 0.80 12.64
C ALA A 120 -10.83 2.01 13.56
N PHE A 121 -9.73 2.54 14.10
CA PHE A 121 -9.77 3.71 14.96
C PHE A 121 -10.35 4.95 14.23
N ALA A 122 -10.23 5.02 12.90
CA ALA A 122 -10.83 6.09 12.12
C ALA A 122 -12.38 6.14 12.24
N ALA A 123 -13.03 5.06 12.69
CA ALA A 123 -14.46 5.06 13.00
C ALA A 123 -14.85 5.98 14.18
N PHE A 124 -13.89 6.29 15.05
CA PHE A 124 -14.10 7.11 16.24
C PHE A 124 -13.64 8.55 16.03
N ILE A 125 -13.04 8.86 14.88
CA ILE A 125 -12.61 10.22 14.55
C ILE A 125 -13.84 10.98 14.02
N PRO A 126 -14.19 12.14 14.61
CA PRO A 126 -15.27 12.97 14.09
C PRO A 126 -15.06 13.26 12.60
N SER A 127 -16.14 13.19 11.83
CA SER A 127 -16.16 13.58 10.41
C SER A 127 -17.27 14.61 10.17
N GLY A 128 -17.04 15.60 9.30
CA GLY A 128 -17.96 16.71 9.07
C GLY A 128 -17.26 18.02 8.68
N PRO A 129 -18.01 19.13 8.52
CA PRO A 129 -17.48 20.40 8.04
C PRO A 129 -16.55 21.13 9.04
N ASP A 130 -16.66 20.84 10.33
CA ASP A 130 -15.94 21.54 11.42
C ASP A 130 -14.83 20.67 12.05
N LEU A 131 -13.88 20.21 11.25
CA LEU A 131 -12.76 19.35 11.69
C LEU A 131 -11.41 20.05 11.76
N GLY A 132 -11.35 21.38 11.67
CA GLY A 132 -10.10 22.11 11.46
C GLY A 132 -8.95 21.71 12.40
N LEU A 133 -9.24 21.36 13.67
CA LEU A 133 -8.22 20.89 14.61
C LEU A 133 -7.74 19.47 14.32
N VAL A 134 -8.65 18.55 13.94
CA VAL A 134 -8.33 17.16 13.61
C VAL A 134 -7.53 17.09 12.31
N GLU A 135 -7.93 17.87 11.31
CA GLU A 135 -7.19 18.00 10.05
C GLU A 135 -5.80 18.60 10.27
N LEU A 136 -5.68 19.64 11.09
CA LEU A 136 -4.39 20.26 11.44
C LEU A 136 -3.45 19.28 12.15
N LEU A 137 -3.97 18.50 13.12
CA LEU A 137 -3.18 17.49 13.82
C LEU A 137 -2.80 16.32 12.89
N GLY A 138 -3.72 15.90 12.01
CA GLY A 138 -3.46 14.87 10.99
C GLY A 138 -2.36 15.30 10.03
N LEU A 139 -2.50 16.48 9.43
CA LEU A 139 -1.50 17.07 8.53
C LEU A 139 -0.17 17.31 9.25
N GLY A 140 -0.20 17.84 10.47
CA GLY A 140 0.99 18.03 11.30
C GLY A 140 1.73 16.71 11.56
N SER A 141 0.99 15.64 11.87
CA SER A 141 1.58 14.31 12.07
C SER A 141 2.24 13.78 10.79
N LEU A 142 1.59 13.97 9.63
CA LEU A 142 2.13 13.59 8.33
C LEU A 142 3.40 14.39 7.99
N THR A 143 3.40 15.71 8.24
CA THR A 143 4.58 16.56 8.05
C THR A 143 5.74 16.11 8.91
N VAL A 144 5.50 15.74 10.18
CA VAL A 144 6.54 15.21 11.07
C VAL A 144 7.09 13.90 10.52
N VAL A 145 6.24 12.97 10.09
CA VAL A 145 6.70 11.70 9.50
C VAL A 145 7.53 11.94 8.23
N ILE A 146 7.07 12.82 7.34
CA ILE A 146 7.82 13.19 6.12
C ILE A 146 9.17 13.81 6.50
N ALA A 147 9.20 14.71 7.48
CA ALA A 147 10.43 15.37 7.93
C ALA A 147 11.42 14.36 8.52
N VAL A 148 10.97 13.47 9.40
CA VAL A 148 11.80 12.40 9.98
C VAL A 148 12.41 11.52 8.89
N VAL A 149 11.58 11.10 7.91
CA VAL A 149 12.05 10.26 6.79
C VAL A 149 13.00 11.02 5.86
N ALA A 150 12.69 12.27 5.52
CA ALA A 150 13.51 13.09 4.63
C ALA A 150 14.85 13.48 5.26
N LEU A 151 14.86 13.75 6.56
CA LEU A 151 16.03 14.16 7.33
C LEU A 151 16.83 12.97 7.90
N ARG A 152 16.32 11.74 7.75
CA ARG A 152 16.92 10.49 8.28
C ARG A 152 17.20 10.52 9.79
N ILE A 153 16.28 11.11 10.55
CA ILE A 153 16.35 11.17 12.02
C ILE A 153 15.64 9.95 12.62
#